data_AF-A0A0N1K6H6-F1
#
_entry.id   AF-A0A0N1K6H6-F1
#
_cell.length_a   1.000
_cell.length_b   1.000
_cell.length_c   1.000
_cell.angle_alpha   90.00
_cell.angle_beta   90.00
_cell.angle_gamma   90.00
#
_symmetry.space_group_name_H-M   'P 1'
#
loop_
_entity.id
_entity.type
_entity.pdbx_description
1 polymer ?
#
loop_
_entity_poly.entity_id
_entity_poly.type
_entity_poly.pdbx_seq_one_letter_code
_entity_poly.pdbx_strand_id
1 'polypeptide(L)'
;MIDPLTGVAVVAVVGAAAAFAGDRALRRRKRAFRDHYGTYDGFRTQVDADEVRAVRGARGDVAAVKVVRDRHPLASLAHAHRYVKEL
;
A
#
# COMPACT_ATOMS: atom_id res chain seq x y z
N MET A 1 -14.79 -36.56 -16.07
CA MET A 1 -15.40 -35.30 -16.53
C MET A 1 -15.48 -34.41 -15.30
N ILE A 2 -14.57 -33.44 -15.16
CA ILE A 2 -14.55 -32.57 -13.97
C ILE A 2 -15.70 -31.58 -14.17
N ASP A 3 -16.70 -31.64 -13.29
CA ASP A 3 -17.92 -30.87 -13.41
C ASP A 3 -17.58 -29.36 -13.36
N PRO A 4 -17.97 -28.55 -14.37
CA PRO A 4 -17.64 -27.13 -14.42
C PRO A 4 -18.19 -26.36 -13.20
N LEU A 5 -19.22 -26.88 -12.52
CA LEU A 5 -19.75 -26.31 -11.28
C LEU A 5 -18.76 -26.44 -10.11
N THR A 6 -17.96 -27.50 -10.05
CA THR A 6 -16.96 -27.69 -9.00
C THR A 6 -15.82 -26.67 -9.14
N GLY A 7 -15.42 -26.34 -10.36
CA GLY A 7 -14.42 -25.31 -10.63
C GLY A 7 -14.88 -23.90 -10.22
N VAL A 8 -16.14 -23.55 -10.49
CA VAL A 8 -16.73 -22.24 -10.14
C VAL A 8 -16.88 -22.08 -8.64
N ALA A 9 -17.33 -23.12 -7.93
CA ALA A 9 -17.50 -23.09 -6.48
C ALA A 9 -16.16 -22.89 -5.75
N VAL A 10 -15.09 -23.56 -6.18
CA VAL A 10 -13.76 -23.42 -5.58
C VAL A 10 -13.19 -22.01 -5.81
N VAL A 11 -13.34 -21.44 -7.01
CA VAL A 11 -12.89 -20.06 -7.30
C VAL A 11 -13.66 -19.03 -6.47
N ALA A 12 -14.97 -19.20 -6.31
CA ALA A 12 -15.80 -18.29 -5.51
C ALA A 12 -15.41 -18.32 -4.02
N VAL A 13 -15.15 -19.50 -3.45
CA VAL A 13 -14.74 -19.65 -2.05
C VAL A 13 -13.34 -19.09 -1.80
N VAL A 14 -12.38 -19.36 -2.71
CA VAL A 14 -11.01 -18.81 -2.60
C VAL A 14 -11.02 -17.28 -2.80
N GLY A 15 -11.79 -16.77 -3.77
CA GLY A 15 -11.95 -15.33 -4.00
C GLY A 15 -12.60 -14.61 -2.81
N ALA A 16 -13.62 -15.20 -2.21
CA ALA A 16 -14.25 -14.66 -1.00
C ALA A 16 -13.26 -14.67 0.19
N ALA A 17 -12.56 -15.78 0.44
CA ALA A 17 -11.58 -15.87 1.52
C ALA A 17 -10.42 -14.87 1.34
N ALA A 18 -9.94 -14.67 0.11
CA ALA A 18 -8.92 -13.67 -0.20
C ALA A 18 -9.43 -12.23 0.02
N ALA A 19 -10.68 -11.94 -0.32
CA ALA A 19 -11.30 -10.65 -0.05
C ALA A 19 -11.43 -10.36 1.46
N PHE A 20 -11.89 -11.34 2.25
CA PHE A 20 -12.00 -11.21 3.71
C PHE A 20 -10.64 -11.11 4.41
N ALA A 21 -9.64 -11.86 3.94
CA ALA A 21 -8.26 -11.76 4.44
C ALA A 21 -7.63 -10.41 4.08
N GLY A 22 -7.87 -9.92 2.87
CA GLY A 22 -7.45 -8.60 2.41
C GLY A 22 -8.03 -7.49 3.27
N ASP A 23 -9.33 -7.56 3.58
CA ASP A 23 -10.02 -6.55 4.37
C ASP A 23 -9.50 -6.48 5.82
N ARG A 24 -9.23 -7.63 6.46
CA ARG A 24 -8.63 -7.67 7.81
C ARG A 24 -7.19 -7.14 7.81
N ALA A 25 -6.40 -7.47 6.79
CA ALA A 25 -5.03 -6.98 6.64
C ALA A 25 -4.99 -5.46 6.38
N LEU A 26 -5.90 -4.96 5.54
CA LEU A 26 -6.10 -3.53 5.27
C LEU A 26 -6.50 -2.78 6.54
N ARG A 27 -7.45 -3.31 7.32
CA ARG A 27 -7.86 -2.72 8.60
C ARG A 27 -6.70 -2.69 9.60
N ARG A 28 -5.91 -3.76 9.68
CA ARG A 28 -4.71 -3.82 10.54
C ARG A 28 -3.67 -2.78 10.12
N ARG A 29 -3.35 -2.68 8.83
CA ARG A 29 -2.43 -1.66 8.31
C ARG A 29 -2.94 -0.24 8.55
N LYS A 30 -4.24 0.02 8.36
CA LYS A 30 -4.83 1.34 8.62
C LYS A 30 -4.74 1.73 10.09
N ARG A 31 -4.88 0.77 11.01
CA ARG A 31 -4.66 0.99 12.44
C ARG A 31 -3.19 1.26 12.71
N ALA A 32 -2.29 0.37 12.29
CA ALA A 32 -0.85 0.53 12.46
C ALA A 32 -0.30 1.85 11.89
N PHE A 33 -0.79 2.29 10.72
CA PHE A 33 -0.44 3.60 10.15
C PHE A 33 -0.83 4.74 11.08
N ARG A 34 -2.05 4.69 11.64
CA ARG A 34 -2.55 5.71 12.56
C ARG A 34 -1.84 5.67 13.90
N ASP A 35 -1.53 4.49 14.41
CA ASP A 35 -0.84 4.32 15.68
C ASP A 35 0.61 4.83 15.59
N HIS A 36 1.23 4.71 14.42
CA HIS A 36 2.63 5.11 14.21
C HIS A 36 2.81 6.54 13.70
N TYR A 37 2.01 6.97 12.71
CA TYR A 37 2.13 8.31 12.10
C TYR A 37 1.04 9.29 12.56
N GLY A 38 -0.04 8.80 13.19
CA GLY A 38 -1.22 9.60 13.50
C GLY A 38 -2.03 9.93 12.25
N THR A 39 -1.61 10.99 11.56
CA THR A 39 -2.27 11.55 10.39
C THR A 39 -1.36 11.50 9.16
N TYR A 40 -1.90 11.86 8.00
CA TYR A 40 -1.07 12.06 6.80
C TYR A 40 -0.02 13.17 7.01
N ASP A 41 -0.36 14.22 7.75
CA ASP A 41 0.59 15.28 8.11
C ASP A 41 1.75 14.76 8.96
N GLY A 42 1.46 13.90 9.95
CA GLY A 42 2.50 13.26 10.77
C GLY A 42 3.34 12.24 10.00
N PHE A 43 2.80 11.66 8.92
CA PHE A 43 3.56 10.83 7.99
C PHE A 43 4.52 11.68 7.14
N ARG A 44 4.03 12.74 6.47
CA ARG A 44 4.86 13.54 5.56
C ARG A 44 6.03 14.25 6.24
N THR A 45 5.94 14.53 7.55
CA THR A 45 7.04 15.12 8.33
C THR A 45 8.15 14.11 8.65
N GLN A 46 7.87 12.81 8.57
CA GLN A 46 8.83 11.74 8.82
C GLN A 46 9.49 11.21 7.55
N VAL A 47 8.97 11.56 6.37
CA VAL A 47 9.57 11.16 5.09
C VAL A 47 10.69 12.13 4.73
N ASP A 48 11.85 11.57 4.34
CA ASP A 48 12.98 12.34 3.81
C ASP A 48 12.64 12.89 2.41
N ALA A 49 12.27 14.16 2.36
CA ALA A 49 11.87 14.83 1.13
C ALA A 49 13.01 14.93 0.10
N ASP A 50 14.25 15.05 0.58
CA ASP A 50 15.40 15.25 -0.31
C ASP A 50 15.83 13.93 -0.94
N GLU A 51 15.82 12.82 -0.18
CA GLU A 51 16.00 11.46 -0.74
C GLU A 51 14.95 11.19 -1.83
N VAL A 52 13.67 11.51 -1.54
CA VAL A 52 12.57 11.24 -2.47
C VAL A 52 12.66 12.11 -3.72
N ARG A 53 12.99 13.39 -3.61
CA ARG A 53 13.21 14.28 -4.77
C ARG A 53 14.40 13.82 -5.62
N ALA A 54 15.51 13.43 -4.99
CA ALA A 54 16.69 12.94 -5.69
C ALA A 54 16.37 11.67 -6.49
N VAL A 55 15.68 10.70 -5.87
CA VAL A 55 15.26 9.46 -6.55
C VAL A 55 14.27 9.75 -7.67
N ARG A 56 13.31 10.65 -7.45
CA ARG A 56 12.34 11.07 -8.47
C ARG A 56 13.04 11.66 -9.70
N GLY A 57 13.99 12.57 -9.50
CA GLY A 57 14.76 13.17 -10.58
C GLY A 57 15.62 12.16 -11.35
N ALA A 58 16.19 11.18 -10.65
CA ALA A 58 17.10 10.20 -11.26
C ALA A 58 16.39 8.99 -11.91
N ARG A 59 15.24 8.56 -11.35
CA ARG A 59 14.61 7.26 -11.67
C ARG A 59 13.10 7.33 -11.90
N GLY A 60 12.50 8.51 -11.75
CA GLY A 60 11.08 8.77 -11.98
C GLY A 60 10.17 8.46 -10.79
N ASP A 61 8.88 8.78 -10.98
CA ASP A 61 7.87 8.77 -9.91
C ASP A 61 7.65 7.38 -9.29
N VAL A 62 7.66 6.32 -10.09
CA VAL A 62 7.44 4.95 -9.59
C VAL A 62 8.56 4.52 -8.63
N ALA A 63 9.80 4.89 -8.94
CA ALA A 63 10.94 4.62 -8.07
C ALA A 63 10.86 5.42 -6.77
N ALA A 64 10.44 6.68 -6.84
CA ALA A 64 10.22 7.53 -5.67
C ALA A 64 9.11 6.96 -4.76
N VAL A 65 7.98 6.54 -5.33
CA VAL A 65 6.88 5.90 -4.56
C VAL A 65 7.36 4.61 -3.91
N LYS A 66 8.18 3.81 -4.61
CA LYS A 66 8.78 2.59 -4.05
C LYS A 66 9.67 2.91 -2.85
N VAL A 67 10.56 3.89 -2.95
CA VAL A 67 11.44 4.29 -1.83
C VAL A 67 10.64 4.71 -0.61
N VAL A 68 9.61 5.54 -0.79
CA VAL A 68 8.72 5.95 0.31
C VAL A 68 8.10 4.73 1.00
N ARG A 69 7.65 3.73 0.24
CA ARG A 69 7.04 2.51 0.82
C ARG A 69 8.06 1.55 1.43
N ASP A 70 9.27 1.50 0.91
CA ASP A 70 10.34 0.66 1.45
C ASP A 70 10.84 1.24 2.80
N ARG A 71 10.90 2.57 2.93
CA ARG A 71 11.24 3.27 4.18
C ARG A 71 10.07 3.35 5.16
N HIS A 72 8.84 3.47 4.66
CA HIS A 72 7.62 3.62 5.44
C HIS A 72 6.61 2.51 5.06
N PRO A 73 6.84 1.25 5.47
CA PRO A 73 6.05 0.09 5.02
C PRO A 73 4.59 0.10 5.49
N LEU A 74 4.27 0.91 6.50
CA LEU A 74 2.91 1.12 6.98
C LEU A 74 2.13 2.10 6.09
N ALA A 75 2.82 2.90 5.27
CA ALA A 75 2.17 3.81 4.32
C ALA A 75 1.45 3.01 3.22
N SER A 76 0.20 3.40 2.96
CA SER A 76 -0.55 2.86 1.83
C SER A 76 0.06 3.36 0.52
N LEU A 77 -0.17 2.63 -0.57
CA LEU A 77 0.23 3.08 -1.90
C LEU A 77 -0.36 4.46 -2.23
N ALA A 78 -1.61 4.71 -1.83
CA ALA A 78 -2.27 5.99 -2.03
C ALA A 78 -1.56 7.14 -1.29
N HIS A 79 -1.14 6.94 -0.04
CA HIS A 79 -0.40 7.97 0.70
C HIS A 79 1.00 8.20 0.13
N ALA A 80 1.72 7.15 -0.23
CA ALA A 80 3.05 7.28 -0.85
C ALA A 80 2.98 7.98 -2.21
N HIS A 81 2.01 7.61 -3.05
CA HIS A 81 1.78 8.27 -4.33
C HIS A 81 1.35 9.73 -4.18
N ARG A 82 0.46 10.02 -3.22
CA ARG A 82 0.05 11.38 -2.89
C ARG A 82 1.25 12.22 -2.47
N TYR A 83 2.10 11.71 -1.59
CA TYR A 83 3.29 12.42 -1.11
C TYR A 83 4.25 12.76 -2.25
N VAL A 84 4.57 11.80 -3.11
CA VAL A 84 5.45 12.03 -4.27
C VAL A 84 4.86 13.06 -5.24
N LYS A 85 3.53 13.11 -5.38
CA LYS A 85 2.84 14.10 -6.22
C LYS A 85 2.84 15.50 -5.61
N GLU A 86 2.87 15.62 -4.28
CA GLU A 86 2.88 16.89 -3.54
C GLU A 86 4.29 17.50 -3.39
N LEU A 87 5.34 16.72 -3.67
CA LEU A 87 6.75 17.16 -3.67
C LEU A 87 7.16 17.88 -4.95
#